data_AF-A0A7W2Y6Y9-F1
#
_entry.id   AF-A0A7W2Y6Y9-F1
#
_cell.length_a   1.000
_cell.length_b   1.000
_cell.length_c   1.000
_cell.angle_alpha   90.00
_cell.angle_beta   90.00
_cell.angle_gamma   90.00
#
_symmetry.space_group_name_H-M   'P 1'
#
loop_
_entity.id
_entity.type
_entity.pdbx_description
1 polymer ?
#
loop_
_entity_poly.entity_id
_entity_poly.type
_entity_poly.pdbx_seq_one_letter_code
_entity_poly.pdbx_strand_id
1 'polypeptide(L)'
;ASLLANDNDIDGDTLTLDTSAIPTATKGVLTVSGSSFIYTPTANLNGADTFTYKIDDGSGTLVDGTVNLTINAVNDLPTTGTDTLSLNEDEPLTITFASLLANDNDIDGDTLTLDTSAIPTATKGVL
;
A
#
# COMPACT_ATOMS: atom_id res chain seq x y z
N ALA A 1 17.61 -11.09 6.57
CA ALA A 1 18.78 -10.39 6.01
C ALA A 1 19.16 -9.28 7.00
N SER A 2 20.44 -9.08 7.27
CA SER A 2 20.91 -7.94 8.08
C SER A 2 21.32 -6.81 7.14
N LEU A 3 21.07 -5.56 7.51
CA LEU A 3 21.50 -4.39 6.74
C LEU A 3 23.02 -4.25 6.67
N LEU A 4 23.73 -4.85 7.63
CA LEU A 4 25.19 -4.81 7.68
C LEU A 4 25.86 -5.95 6.89
N ALA A 5 25.08 -6.86 6.30
CA ALA A 5 25.64 -8.07 5.68
C ALA A 5 26.49 -7.78 4.43
N ASN A 6 26.27 -6.64 3.79
CA ASN A 6 27.03 -6.16 2.63
C ASN A 6 28.04 -5.06 2.98
N ASP A 7 28.15 -4.69 4.25
CA ASP A 7 29.06 -3.65 4.73
C ASP A 7 30.32 -4.30 5.28
N ASN A 8 31.48 -3.72 4.97
CA ASN A 8 32.77 -4.26 5.39
C ASN A 8 33.67 -3.14 5.90
N ASP A 9 34.27 -3.36 7.06
CA ASP A 9 35.36 -2.53 7.57
C ASP A 9 36.72 -3.13 7.17
N ILE A 10 37.66 -2.27 6.80
CA ILE A 10 39.00 -2.67 6.38
C ILE A 10 39.92 -2.96 7.58
N ASP A 11 39.64 -2.34 8.73
CA ASP A 11 40.40 -2.52 9.97
C ASP A 11 39.89 -3.71 10.80
N GLY A 12 38.70 -4.22 10.46
CA GLY A 12 38.10 -5.43 11.02
C GLY A 12 37.28 -5.19 12.29
N ASP A 13 36.93 -3.94 12.56
CA ASP A 13 36.10 -3.55 13.69
C ASP A 13 34.66 -4.03 13.53
N THR A 14 33.97 -4.17 14.66
CA THR A 14 32.57 -4.63 14.66
C THR A 14 31.65 -3.50 14.24
N LEU A 15 31.02 -3.65 13.08
CA LEU A 15 30.03 -2.71 12.60
C LEU A 15 28.73 -2.80 13.39
N THR A 16 28.20 -1.64 13.78
CA THR A 16 26.91 -1.49 14.44
C THR A 16 26.05 -0.45 13.75
N LEU A 17 24.74 -0.59 13.88
CA LEU A 17 23.78 0.33 13.30
C LEU A 17 23.49 1.46 14.29
N ASP A 18 23.60 2.71 13.86
CA ASP A 18 23.08 3.84 14.64
C ASP A 18 21.55 3.85 14.54
N THR A 19 20.90 3.46 15.64
CA THR A 19 19.45 3.46 15.78
C THR A 19 18.92 4.67 16.56
N SER A 20 19.76 5.65 16.87
CA SER A 20 19.38 6.84 17.65
C SER A 20 18.46 7.78 16.88
N ALA A 21 18.61 7.82 15.54
CA ALA A 21 17.74 8.54 14.63
C ALA A 21 17.13 7.56 13.63
N ILE A 22 15.79 7.46 13.62
CA ILE A 22 15.08 6.62 12.66
C ILE A 22 14.96 7.40 11.34
N PRO A 23 15.50 6.87 10.22
CA PRO A 23 15.37 7.49 8.91
C PRO A 23 13.90 7.56 8.47
N THR A 24 13.58 8.57 7.67
CA THR A 24 12.29 8.64 7.00
C THR A 24 12.33 7.91 5.67
N ALA A 25 11.20 7.30 5.31
CA ALA A 25 10.95 6.76 3.99
C ALA A 25 9.65 7.35 3.43
N THR A 26 9.46 7.30 2.12
CA THR A 26 8.37 8.04 1.46
C THR A 26 7.10 7.21 1.28
N LYS A 27 7.23 5.87 1.23
CA LYS A 27 6.12 4.94 0.98
C LYS A 27 5.89 3.97 2.14
N GLY A 28 6.48 4.23 3.29
CA GLY A 28 6.34 3.39 4.48
C GLY A 28 6.90 4.04 5.73
N VAL A 29 6.85 3.29 6.83
CA VAL A 29 7.36 3.69 8.14
C VAL A 29 8.48 2.75 8.55
N LEU A 30 9.58 3.32 9.03
CA LEU A 30 10.63 2.55 9.71
C LEU A 30 10.40 2.55 11.22
N THR A 31 10.66 1.40 11.84
CA THR A 31 10.74 1.25 13.29
C THR A 31 12.01 0.49 13.65
N VAL A 32 12.51 0.69 14.87
CA VAL A 32 13.70 -0.03 15.38
C VAL A 32 13.25 -1.18 16.26
N SER A 33 13.83 -2.35 16.05
CA SER A 33 13.68 -3.52 16.92
C SER A 33 15.05 -4.12 17.22
N GLY A 34 15.59 -3.83 18.40
CA GLY A 34 16.96 -4.18 18.75
C GLY A 34 17.97 -3.51 17.81
N SER A 35 18.78 -4.32 17.13
CA SER A 35 19.78 -3.88 16.15
C SER A 35 19.29 -3.95 14.69
N SER A 36 17.98 -3.90 14.46
CA SER A 36 17.38 -4.01 13.12
C SER A 36 16.33 -2.92 12.87
N PHE A 37 16.23 -2.48 11.61
CA PHE A 37 15.10 -1.69 11.14
C PHE A 37 14.00 -2.62 10.59
N ILE A 38 12.75 -2.32 10.95
CA ILE A 38 11.55 -2.92 10.38
C ILE A 38 10.90 -1.86 9.49
N TYR A 39 10.80 -2.16 8.20
CA TYR A 39 10.09 -1.33 7.22
C TYR A 39 8.69 -1.88 6.99
N THR A 40 7.69 -1.04 7.21
CA THR A 40 6.28 -1.35 6.93
C THR A 40 5.79 -0.43 5.81
N PRO A 41 5.53 -0.96 4.59
CA PRO A 41 4.92 -0.16 3.53
C PRO A 41 3.57 0.41 3.95
N THR A 42 3.28 1.63 3.55
CA THR A 42 1.93 2.20 3.65
C THR A 42 1.01 1.44 2.69
N ALA A 43 -0.20 1.11 3.15
CA ALA A 43 -1.19 0.42 2.33
C ALA A 43 -1.40 1.15 0.99
N ASN A 44 -1.55 0.36 -0.08
CA ASN A 44 -1.87 0.80 -1.44
C ASN A 44 -0.79 1.69 -2.08
N LEU A 45 0.41 1.77 -1.49
CA LEU A 45 1.59 2.36 -2.12
C LEU A 45 2.54 1.26 -2.60
N ASN A 46 2.87 1.30 -3.88
CA ASN A 46 3.83 0.39 -4.51
C ASN A 46 4.93 1.18 -5.25
N GLY A 47 5.91 0.46 -5.80
CA GLY A 47 7.05 1.01 -6.53
C GLY A 47 8.32 1.15 -5.70
N ALA A 48 9.28 1.94 -6.19
CA ALA A 48 10.56 2.14 -5.54
C ALA A 48 10.44 3.06 -4.31
N ASP A 49 11.18 2.74 -3.25
CA ASP A 49 11.40 3.61 -2.08
C ASP A 49 12.88 3.50 -1.66
N THR A 50 13.36 4.46 -0.89
CA THR A 50 14.74 4.47 -0.42
C THR A 50 14.83 5.06 0.97
N PHE A 51 15.78 4.58 1.76
CA PHE A 51 16.18 5.22 3.01
C PHE A 51 17.68 5.08 3.24
N THR A 52 18.24 5.99 4.02
CA THR A 52 19.66 5.97 4.43
C THR A 52 19.78 5.53 5.88
N TYR A 53 20.82 4.78 6.24
CA TYR A 53 21.14 4.42 7.62
C TYR A 53 22.57 4.81 7.95
N LYS A 54 22.92 4.85 9.24
CA LYS A 54 24.26 5.18 9.70
C LYS A 54 24.91 3.98 10.36
N ILE A 55 26.17 3.75 10.03
CA ILE A 55 26.99 2.67 10.58
C ILE A 55 28.06 3.29 11.47
N ASP A 56 28.27 2.70 12.64
CA ASP A 56 29.36 3.00 13.57
C ASP A 56 30.30 1.78 13.64
N ASP A 57 31.60 2.01 13.44
CA ASP A 57 32.68 1.03 13.60
C ASP A 57 33.30 1.06 15.02
N GLY A 58 32.83 1.95 15.89
CA GLY A 58 33.37 2.15 17.24
C GLY A 58 34.48 3.22 17.31
N SER A 59 34.88 3.82 16.19
CA SER A 59 35.81 4.96 16.13
C SER A 59 35.13 6.30 16.45
N GLY A 60 33.79 6.31 16.52
CA GLY A 60 32.97 7.51 16.74
C GLY A 60 32.66 8.28 15.46
N THR A 61 33.03 7.75 14.29
CA THR A 61 32.63 8.28 12.99
C THR A 61 31.47 7.47 12.43
N LEU A 62 30.41 8.16 12.00
CA LEU A 62 29.27 7.52 11.36
C LEU A 62 29.38 7.61 9.84
N VAL A 63 29.12 6.49 9.16
CA VAL A 63 29.10 6.42 7.69
C VAL A 63 27.68 6.12 7.21
N ASP A 64 27.23 6.82 6.17
CA ASP A 64 25.91 6.61 5.59
C ASP A 64 25.90 5.40 4.62
N GLY A 65 24.97 4.47 4.84
CA GLY A 65 24.57 3.42 3.90
C GLY A 65 23.21 3.73 3.28
N THR A 66 22.93 3.20 2.09
CA THR A 66 21.64 3.40 1.39
C THR A 66 20.96 2.07 1.11
N VAL A 67 19.67 1.99 1.46
CA VAL A 67 18.82 0.85 1.14
C VAL A 67 17.85 1.23 0.03
N ASN A 68 17.89 0.48 -1.07
CA ASN A 68 16.92 0.58 -2.15
C ASN A 68 15.84 -0.50 -1.95
N LEU A 69 14.58 -0.09 -1.96
CA LEU A 69 13.43 -0.96 -1.79
C LEU A 69 12.60 -1.02 -3.07
N THR A 70 11.99 -2.17 -3.33
CA THR A 70 10.95 -2.33 -4.36
C THR A 70 9.72 -2.93 -3.69
N ILE A 71 8.64 -2.17 -3.65
CA ILE A 71 7.35 -2.58 -3.09
C ILE A 71 6.50 -3.08 -4.25
N ASN A 72 6.17 -4.37 -4.23
CA ASN A 72 5.30 -4.96 -5.25
C ASN A 72 3.84 -4.59 -4.96
N ALA A 73 3.09 -4.30 -6.02
CA ALA A 73 1.64 -4.15 -5.92
C ALA A 73 1.00 -5.49 -5.52
N VAL A 74 -0.07 -5.40 -4.73
CA VAL A 74 -0.95 -6.52 -4.40
C VAL A 74 -2.34 -6.07 -4.80
N ASN A 75 -3.06 -6.93 -5.54
CA ASN A 75 -4.41 -6.61 -6.00
C ASN A 75 -5.36 -6.50 -4.82
N ASP A 76 -6.01 -5.36 -4.70
CA ASP A 76 -7.10 -5.10 -3.78
C ASP A 76 -8.44 -5.47 -4.40
N LEU A 77 -9.48 -5.61 -3.56
CA LEU A 77 -10.84 -5.85 -4.03
C LEU A 77 -11.55 -4.51 -4.26
N PRO A 78 -12.53 -4.47 -5.18
CA PRO A 78 -13.34 -3.29 -5.39
C PRO A 78 -14.21 -2.98 -4.16
N THR A 79 -14.45 -1.68 -3.96
CA THR A 79 -15.36 -1.14 -2.96
C THR A 79 -16.63 -0.63 -3.63
N THR A 80 -17.79 -0.98 -3.07
CA THR A 80 -19.09 -0.61 -3.63
C THR A 80 -19.73 0.58 -2.90
N GLY A 81 -20.38 1.46 -3.64
CA GLY A 81 -21.25 2.50 -3.11
C GLY A 81 -22.71 2.05 -2.98
N THR A 82 -23.47 2.66 -2.08
CA THR A 82 -24.92 2.42 -2.01
C THR A 82 -25.64 3.27 -3.05
N ASP A 83 -26.41 2.63 -3.93
CA ASP A 83 -27.32 3.32 -4.84
C ASP A 83 -28.65 3.65 -4.16
N THR A 84 -29.12 4.89 -4.34
CA THR A 84 -30.44 5.32 -3.89
C THR A 84 -31.14 6.06 -5.00
N LEU A 85 -32.32 5.55 -5.38
CA LEU A 85 -33.12 6.05 -6.48
C LEU A 85 -34.55 6.29 -5.99
N SER A 86 -35.16 7.37 -6.45
CA SER A 86 -36.58 7.66 -6.26
C SER A 86 -37.25 7.74 -7.63
N LEU A 87 -38.44 7.16 -7.74
CA LEU A 87 -39.24 7.14 -8.95
C LEU A 87 -40.69 7.49 -8.63
N ASN A 88 -41.39 8.01 -9.63
CA ASN A 88 -42.84 8.11 -9.56
C ASN A 88 -43.44 6.72 -9.80
N GLU A 89 -44.59 6.47 -9.18
CA GLU A 89 -45.39 5.30 -9.54
C GLU A 89 -45.78 5.36 -11.02
N ASP A 90 -45.97 4.17 -11.61
CA ASP A 90 -46.42 3.97 -12.99
C ASP A 90 -45.51 4.51 -14.10
N GLU A 91 -44.32 5.01 -13.76
CA GLU A 91 -43.29 5.43 -14.72
C GLU A 91 -42.12 4.43 -14.76
N PRO A 92 -41.68 3.98 -15.94
CA PRO A 92 -40.56 3.03 -16.04
C PRO A 92 -39.24 3.68 -15.63
N LEU A 93 -38.45 2.97 -14.83
CA LEU A 93 -37.09 3.37 -14.46
C LEU A 93 -36.07 2.61 -15.29
N THR A 94 -35.21 3.34 -15.99
CA THR A 94 -34.02 2.76 -16.65
C THR A 94 -32.80 2.99 -15.78
N ILE A 95 -32.17 1.90 -15.31
CA ILE A 95 -30.90 1.93 -14.60
C ILE A 95 -29.83 1.39 -15.53
N THR A 96 -28.76 2.15 -15.73
CA THR A 96 -27.64 1.73 -16.56
C THR A 96 -26.55 1.08 -15.73
N PHE A 97 -25.75 0.20 -16.31
CA PHE A 97 -24.57 -0.35 -15.64
C PHE A 97 -23.58 0.75 -15.26
N ALA A 98 -23.43 1.75 -16.13
CA ALA A 98 -22.61 2.91 -15.84
C ALA A 98 -23.08 3.67 -14.59
N SER A 99 -24.39 3.80 -14.36
CA SER A 99 -24.91 4.44 -13.15
C SER A 99 -24.71 3.62 -11.89
N LEU A 100 -24.74 2.28 -11.99
CA LEU A 100 -24.48 1.39 -10.85
C LEU A 100 -23.00 1.36 -10.46
N LEU A 101 -22.09 1.50 -11.43
CA LEU A 101 -20.64 1.53 -11.17
C LEU A 101 -20.13 2.94 -10.83
N ALA A 102 -20.98 3.97 -10.90
CA ALA A 102 -20.54 5.37 -10.83
C ALA A 102 -19.99 5.77 -9.45
N ASN A 103 -20.41 5.07 -8.39
CA ASN A 103 -19.99 5.27 -7.00
C ASN A 103 -19.10 4.12 -6.48
N ASP A 104 -18.76 3.16 -7.35
CA ASP A 104 -17.87 2.05 -7.03
C ASP A 104 -16.43 2.44 -7.38
N ASN A 105 -15.47 1.88 -6.65
CA ASN A 105 -14.06 2.20 -6.85
C ASN A 105 -13.16 0.99 -6.58
N ASP A 106 -12.14 0.82 -7.41
CA ASP A 106 -11.00 -0.04 -7.17
C ASP A 106 -9.75 0.81 -6.97
N ILE A 107 -8.95 0.52 -5.93
CA ILE A 107 -7.79 1.35 -5.60
C ILE A 107 -6.59 1.08 -6.53
N ASP A 108 -6.54 -0.07 -7.18
CA ASP A 108 -5.54 -0.39 -8.20
C ASP A 108 -5.92 0.16 -9.58
N GLY A 109 -7.16 0.64 -9.73
CA GLY A 109 -7.67 1.21 -10.99
C GLY A 109 -8.15 0.15 -11.98
N ASP A 110 -8.44 -1.06 -11.49
CA ASP A 110 -9.02 -2.12 -12.31
C ASP A 110 -10.39 -1.71 -12.86
N THR A 111 -10.68 -2.15 -14.09
CA THR A 111 -11.99 -1.89 -14.70
C THR A 111 -13.06 -2.72 -14.03
N LEU A 112 -14.07 -2.06 -13.48
CA LEU A 112 -15.19 -2.71 -12.82
C LEU A 112 -16.22 -3.22 -13.83
N THR A 113 -16.78 -4.39 -13.53
CA THR A 113 -17.85 -5.00 -14.32
C THR A 113 -18.92 -5.57 -13.39
N LEU A 114 -20.19 -5.48 -13.80
CA LEU A 114 -21.28 -6.16 -13.08
C LEU A 114 -21.38 -7.63 -13.49
N ASP A 115 -21.58 -8.50 -12.50
CA ASP A 115 -22.13 -9.82 -12.73
C ASP A 115 -23.65 -9.72 -12.86
N THR A 116 -24.17 -10.15 -14.02
CA THR A 116 -25.62 -10.14 -14.33
C THR A 116 -26.27 -11.51 -14.18
N SER A 117 -25.53 -12.50 -13.66
CA SER A 117 -26.00 -13.87 -13.50
C SER A 117 -27.16 -14.03 -12.51
N ALA A 118 -27.33 -13.06 -11.60
CA ALA A 118 -28.38 -13.05 -10.61
C ALA A 118 -28.98 -11.65 -10.44
N ILE A 119 -29.74 -11.18 -11.44
CA ILE A 119 -30.55 -9.96 -11.29
C ILE A 119 -31.70 -10.27 -10.30
N PRO A 120 -31.72 -9.70 -9.10
CA PRO A 120 -32.82 -9.92 -8.17
C PRO A 120 -34.09 -9.28 -8.73
N THR A 121 -35.22 -9.98 -8.61
CA THR A 121 -36.52 -9.42 -8.97
C THR A 121 -36.89 -8.29 -8.01
N ALA A 122 -37.49 -7.21 -8.55
CA ALA A 122 -38.01 -6.14 -7.71
C ALA A 122 -39.03 -6.68 -6.70
N THR A 123 -38.85 -6.36 -5.42
CA THR A 123 -39.74 -6.83 -4.34
C THR A 123 -41.14 -6.21 -4.41
N LYS A 124 -41.32 -5.13 -5.19
CA LYS A 124 -42.59 -4.40 -5.39
C LYS A 124 -42.80 -3.96 -6.85
N GLY A 125 -42.53 -4.86 -7.80
CA GLY A 125 -42.69 -4.57 -9.23
C GLY A 125 -42.11 -5.69 -10.09
N VAL A 126 -42.09 -5.49 -11.41
CA VAL A 126 -41.35 -6.33 -12.36
C VAL A 126 -40.26 -5.44 -12.98
N LEU A 127 -39.03 -5.96 -13.10
CA LEU A 127 -37.96 -5.29 -13.86
C LEU A 127 -38.24 -5.32 -15.36
#